data_AF-A0A3A4VTB4-F1
#
_entry.id   AF-A0A3A4VTB4-F1
#
_cell.length_a   1.000
_cell.length_b   1.000
_cell.length_c   1.000
_cell.angle_alpha   90.00
_cell.angle_beta   90.00
_cell.angle_gamma   90.00
#
_symmetry.space_group_name_H-M   'P 1'
#
loop_
_entity.id
_entity.type
_entity.pdbx_description
1 polymer ?
#
loop_
_entity_poly.entity_id
_entity_poly.type
_entity_poly.pdbx_seq_one_letter_code
_entity_poly.pdbx_strand_id
1 'polypeptide(L)'
;MIANMRKVFTYFLFLILLTTCAPALAPAPTETAIPLPTNTALPTLALPTDTPIPAALPTLAPTAIPSKPQTVLIYLVAVGDNGASGEMIGCGDSLVAVEVAIEPTVAVLRSALTALLNLAPQMTYGQSGLYNALYQSNLQIESIDIVDREAILRLTGTLISGGECDIPRIEAQLTAIALQFSSIDSVTIYVNGTLLSDVLDLRG
;
A
#
# COMPACT_ATOMS: atom_id res chain seq x y z
N MET A 1 61.04 -21.21 1.28
CA MET A 1 61.68 -21.04 -0.04
C MET A 1 60.60 -21.18 -1.12
N ILE A 2 60.46 -20.16 -1.98
CA ILE A 2 59.79 -20.14 -3.31
C ILE A 2 58.24 -20.27 -3.26
N ALA A 3 57.40 -19.23 -3.39
CA ALA A 3 57.21 -18.14 -4.39
C ALA A 3 56.60 -18.59 -5.75
N ASN A 4 55.34 -18.22 -6.00
CA ASN A 4 54.70 -17.92 -7.30
C ASN A 4 53.18 -17.74 -7.05
N MET A 5 52.48 -16.61 -7.15
CA MET A 5 52.58 -15.31 -7.84
C MET A 5 52.50 -15.35 -9.39
N ARG A 6 51.52 -14.59 -9.91
CA ARG A 6 51.20 -14.20 -11.31
C ARG A 6 50.29 -15.20 -12.04
N LYS A 7 49.14 -14.82 -12.61
CA LYS A 7 48.94 -13.67 -13.49
C LYS A 7 47.50 -13.12 -13.42
N VAL A 8 47.41 -11.90 -12.91
CA VAL A 8 46.44 -10.88 -13.31
C VAL A 8 46.95 -10.30 -14.63
N PHE A 9 46.23 -10.45 -15.75
CA PHE A 9 46.23 -9.52 -16.90
C PHE A 9 45.37 -10.08 -18.03
N THR A 10 44.18 -9.54 -18.26
CA THR A 10 43.72 -9.25 -19.63
C THR A 10 42.74 -8.08 -19.56
N TYR A 11 43.29 -6.88 -19.79
CA TYR A 11 42.58 -5.65 -20.03
C TYR A 11 41.74 -5.78 -21.31
N PHE A 12 40.42 -5.66 -21.21
CA PHE A 12 39.56 -5.44 -22.38
C PHE A 12 39.33 -3.93 -22.53
N LEU A 13 40.30 -3.27 -23.16
CA LEU A 13 40.22 -1.86 -23.57
C LEU A 13 39.52 -1.82 -24.94
N PHE A 14 38.20 -1.69 -24.96
CA PHE A 14 37.47 -1.37 -26.18
C PHE A 14 37.00 0.09 -26.13
N LEU A 15 37.77 0.92 -26.82
CA LEU A 15 37.59 2.34 -27.06
C LEU A 15 36.57 2.49 -28.21
N ILE A 16 35.32 2.89 -27.95
CA ILE A 16 34.38 3.33 -28.99
C ILE A 16 33.82 4.70 -28.63
N LEU A 17 34.36 5.68 -29.36
CA LEU A 17 33.75 6.87 -29.95
C LEU A 17 32.52 7.52 -29.28
N LEU A 18 32.81 8.70 -28.75
CA LEU A 18 31.96 9.89 -28.62
C LEU A 18 30.93 10.02 -29.76
N THR A 19 29.65 10.08 -29.40
CA THR A 19 28.66 10.86 -30.16
C THR A 19 27.79 11.65 -29.18
N THR A 20 28.09 12.94 -29.13
CA THR A 20 27.32 13.98 -28.46
C THR A 20 26.09 14.32 -29.30
N CYS A 21 24.89 14.18 -28.74
CA CYS A 21 23.70 14.83 -29.31
C CYS A 21 22.94 15.53 -28.19
N ALA A 22 23.20 16.82 -28.05
CA ALA A 22 22.33 17.79 -27.41
C ALA A 22 22.56 19.12 -28.17
N PRO A 23 21.62 20.09 -28.19
CA PRO A 23 20.27 20.09 -27.64
C PRO A 23 19.19 20.43 -28.70
N ALA A 24 17.92 20.18 -28.40
CA ALA A 24 16.83 20.91 -29.04
C ALA A 24 15.96 21.50 -27.92
N LEU A 25 16.24 22.76 -27.56
CA LEU A 25 15.35 23.57 -26.75
C LEU A 25 14.04 23.76 -27.52
N ALA A 26 12.95 23.32 -26.92
CA ALA A 26 11.60 23.68 -27.37
C ALA A 26 11.35 25.18 -27.08
N PRO A 27 10.70 25.92 -28.01
CA PRO A 27 10.32 27.30 -27.78
C PRO A 27 9.22 27.41 -26.73
N ALA A 28 9.36 28.40 -25.84
CA ALA A 28 8.37 28.77 -24.84
C ALA A 28 7.04 29.19 -25.50
N PRO A 29 5.88 28.82 -24.93
CA PRO A 29 4.60 29.33 -25.40
C PRO A 29 4.47 30.83 -25.09
N THR A 30 4.19 31.61 -26.13
CA THR A 30 3.85 33.03 -26.06
C THR A 30 2.58 33.22 -25.24
N GLU A 31 2.73 33.96 -24.15
CA GLU A 31 1.65 34.42 -23.28
C GLU A 31 0.74 35.38 -24.07
N THR A 32 -0.46 34.91 -24.41
CA THR A 32 -1.50 35.76 -25.01
C THR A 32 -2.21 36.50 -23.88
N ALA A 33 -1.96 37.79 -23.76
CA ALA A 33 -2.67 38.66 -22.83
C ALA A 33 -4.18 38.67 -23.17
N ILE A 34 -4.99 38.19 -22.23
CA ILE A 34 -6.46 38.21 -22.32
C ILE A 34 -6.93 39.66 -22.07
N PRO A 35 -7.77 40.25 -22.93
CA PRO A 35 -8.32 41.58 -22.69
C PRO A 35 -9.24 41.59 -21.47
N LEU A 36 -9.06 42.63 -20.65
CA LEU A 36 -9.84 42.94 -19.45
C LEU A 36 -11.36 43.00 -19.77
N PRO A 37 -12.24 42.30 -19.02
CA PRO A 37 -13.67 42.42 -19.23
C PRO A 37 -14.13 43.85 -18.93
N THR A 38 -14.85 44.42 -19.89
CA THR A 38 -15.52 45.71 -19.80
C THR A 38 -16.70 45.57 -18.83
N ASN A 39 -16.68 46.33 -17.73
CA ASN A 39 -17.79 46.39 -16.77
C ASN A 39 -19.00 47.09 -17.43
N THR A 40 -19.96 46.30 -17.92
CA THR A 40 -21.29 46.79 -18.28
C THR A 40 -22.17 46.73 -17.03
N ALA A 41 -22.51 47.89 -16.48
CA ALA A 41 -23.46 48.00 -15.37
C ALA A 41 -24.83 47.46 -15.80
N LEU A 42 -25.35 46.48 -15.06
CA LEU A 42 -26.67 45.88 -15.27
C LEU A 42 -27.75 46.78 -14.62
N PRO A 43 -28.92 46.97 -15.24
CA PRO A 43 -30.01 47.74 -14.64
C PRO A 43 -30.62 46.99 -13.46
N THR A 44 -30.82 47.69 -12.35
CA THR A 44 -31.61 47.23 -11.19
C THR A 44 -33.07 47.07 -11.60
N LEU A 45 -33.55 45.82 -11.67
CA LEU A 45 -34.97 45.48 -11.67
C LEU A 45 -35.28 44.78 -10.35
N ALA A 46 -36.01 45.47 -9.48
CA ALA A 46 -36.61 44.87 -8.30
C ALA A 46 -37.79 43.98 -8.72
N LEU A 47 -37.91 42.79 -8.11
CA LEU A 47 -39.16 42.05 -8.07
C LEU A 47 -39.28 41.27 -6.75
N PRO A 48 -40.43 41.37 -6.03
CA PRO A 48 -40.68 40.62 -4.81
C PRO A 48 -41.17 39.20 -5.15
N THR A 49 -41.01 38.25 -4.22
CA THR A 49 -42.01 37.25 -3.80
C THR A 49 -41.33 36.20 -2.92
N ASP A 50 -41.86 36.04 -1.71
CA ASP A 50 -41.51 35.02 -0.73
C ASP A 50 -41.46 33.62 -1.35
N THR A 51 -40.25 33.06 -1.41
CA THR A 51 -40.04 31.62 -1.61
C THR A 51 -39.61 31.05 -0.26
N PRO A 52 -40.29 30.02 0.29
CA PRO A 52 -39.83 29.41 1.52
C PRO A 52 -38.44 28.80 1.30
N ILE A 53 -37.47 29.26 2.07
CA ILE A 53 -36.08 28.78 2.09
C ILE A 53 -36.13 27.26 2.40
N PRO A 54 -35.59 26.39 1.53
CA PRO A 54 -35.43 24.98 1.86
C PRO A 54 -34.60 24.86 3.13
N ALA A 55 -35.08 24.10 4.12
CA ALA A 55 -34.31 23.79 5.31
C ALA A 55 -32.95 23.23 4.89
N ALA A 56 -31.88 23.93 5.31
CA ALA A 56 -30.51 23.51 5.01
C ALA A 56 -30.33 22.06 5.49
N LEU A 57 -29.89 21.18 4.59
CA LEU A 57 -29.38 19.86 4.98
C LEU A 57 -28.28 20.09 6.03
N PRO A 58 -28.22 19.27 7.10
CA PRO A 58 -27.14 19.37 8.06
C PRO A 58 -25.80 19.20 7.32
N THR A 59 -24.99 20.26 7.30
CA THR A 59 -23.61 20.22 6.83
C THR A 59 -22.86 19.20 7.68
N LEU A 60 -22.41 18.09 7.09
CA LEU A 60 -21.57 17.10 7.77
C LEU A 60 -20.30 17.81 8.27
N ALA A 61 -20.16 17.94 9.59
CA ALA A 61 -18.95 18.48 10.18
C ALA A 61 -17.75 17.55 9.84
N PRO A 62 -16.54 18.08 9.55
CA PRO A 62 -15.37 17.24 9.29
C PRO A 62 -15.09 16.36 10.51
N THR A 63 -14.97 15.04 10.30
CA THR A 63 -14.54 14.10 11.34
C THR A 63 -13.15 14.52 11.82
N ALA A 64 -13.02 14.84 13.11
CA ALA A 64 -11.75 15.26 13.69
C ALA A 64 -10.71 14.15 13.58
N ILE A 65 -9.53 14.47 13.04
CA ILE A 65 -8.38 13.55 13.03
C ILE A 65 -7.80 13.51 14.45
N PRO A 66 -7.56 12.31 15.00
CA PRO A 66 -6.91 12.18 16.30
C PRO A 66 -5.52 12.83 16.27
N SER A 67 -5.10 13.52 17.34
CA SER A 67 -3.81 14.23 17.37
C SER A 67 -2.69 13.46 18.09
N LYS A 68 -3.01 12.32 18.70
CA LYS A 68 -2.05 11.51 19.47
C LYS A 68 -1.36 10.49 18.54
N PRO A 69 -0.06 10.19 18.73
CA PRO A 69 0.58 9.06 18.07
C PRO A 69 -0.27 7.78 18.21
N GLN A 70 -0.46 7.10 17.09
CA GLN A 70 -1.25 5.89 16.97
C GLN A 70 -0.35 4.71 16.66
N THR A 71 -0.74 3.55 17.17
CA THR A 71 -0.08 2.28 16.91
C THR A 71 -1.11 1.32 16.34
N VAL A 72 -0.69 0.49 15.39
CA VAL A 72 -1.50 -0.61 14.82
C VAL A 72 -0.71 -1.90 14.87
N LEU A 73 -1.41 -3.03 14.75
CA LEU A 73 -0.76 -4.32 14.59
C LEU A 73 -0.57 -4.62 13.10
N ILE A 74 0.64 -5.03 12.77
CA ILE A 74 0.91 -5.85 11.58
C ILE A 74 1.16 -7.29 12.02
N TYR A 75 1.04 -8.23 11.09
CA TYR A 75 1.21 -9.65 11.39
C TYR A 75 2.36 -10.21 10.57
N LEU A 76 3.27 -10.92 11.24
CA LEU A 76 4.43 -11.56 10.66
C LEU A 76 4.50 -13.01 11.16
N VAL A 77 5.46 -13.78 10.66
CA VAL A 77 5.48 -15.24 10.88
C VAL A 77 6.72 -15.66 11.66
N ALA A 78 6.54 -16.38 12.77
CA ALA A 78 7.61 -17.18 13.36
C ALA A 78 7.61 -18.56 12.68
N VAL A 79 8.72 -18.89 12.01
CA VAL A 79 8.79 -20.07 11.16
C VAL A 79 9.12 -21.33 11.97
N GLY A 80 8.30 -22.37 11.83
CA GLY A 80 8.55 -23.72 12.37
C GLY A 80 8.55 -23.84 13.89
N ASP A 81 7.93 -22.89 14.60
CA ASP A 81 7.88 -22.87 16.07
C ASP A 81 6.63 -23.55 16.65
N ASN A 82 5.79 -24.15 15.80
CA ASN A 82 4.61 -24.95 16.14
C ASN A 82 3.60 -24.23 17.06
N GLY A 83 3.31 -22.96 16.78
CA GLY A 83 2.35 -22.18 17.58
C GLY A 83 2.92 -21.62 18.88
N ALA A 84 4.23 -21.70 19.12
CA ALA A 84 4.82 -21.25 20.38
C ALA A 84 4.77 -19.73 20.56
N SER A 85 4.87 -18.95 19.47
CA SER A 85 4.94 -17.50 19.52
C SER A 85 3.62 -16.79 19.21
N GLY A 86 2.58 -17.52 18.81
CA GLY A 86 1.31 -16.94 18.37
C GLY A 86 0.31 -17.98 17.87
N GLU A 87 -0.68 -17.54 17.11
CA GLU A 87 -1.67 -18.45 16.53
C GLU A 87 -0.99 -19.39 15.53
N MET A 88 -1.20 -20.69 15.68
CA MET A 88 -0.60 -21.68 14.77
C MET A 88 -1.22 -21.59 13.38
N ILE A 89 -0.39 -21.49 12.34
CA ILE A 89 -0.79 -21.45 10.93
C ILE A 89 0.00 -22.44 10.10
N GLY A 90 -0.62 -22.94 9.02
CA GLY A 90 0.07 -23.63 7.93
C GLY A 90 1.04 -24.73 8.37
N CYS A 91 2.29 -24.62 7.91
CA CYS A 91 3.36 -25.61 8.05
C CYS A 91 3.98 -25.72 9.47
N GLY A 92 3.19 -25.51 10.52
CA GLY A 92 3.69 -25.47 11.90
C GLY A 92 4.37 -24.14 12.24
N ASP A 93 3.93 -23.05 11.63
CA ASP A 93 4.41 -21.70 11.93
C ASP A 93 3.47 -21.00 12.93
N SER A 94 3.89 -19.87 13.48
CA SER A 94 3.02 -18.98 14.25
C SER A 94 2.81 -17.64 13.56
N LEU A 95 1.58 -17.13 13.60
CA LEU A 95 1.26 -15.75 13.27
C LEU A 95 1.48 -14.85 14.50
N VAL A 96 2.36 -13.86 14.37
CA VAL A 96 2.81 -12.99 15.45
C VAL A 96 2.42 -11.55 15.15
N ALA A 97 1.68 -10.93 16.08
CA ALA A 97 1.33 -9.52 16.01
C ALA A 97 2.52 -8.64 16.43
N VAL A 98 2.78 -7.59 15.65
CA VAL A 98 3.85 -6.61 15.89
C VAL A 98 3.26 -5.21 15.85
N GLU A 99 3.51 -4.45 16.91
CA GLU A 99 3.10 -3.05 17.00
C GLU A 99 3.97 -2.15 16.11
N VAL A 100 3.32 -1.35 15.25
CA VAL A 100 3.98 -0.33 14.43
C VAL A 100 3.30 1.02 14.62
N ALA A 101 4.12 2.07 14.71
CA ALA A 101 3.62 3.44 14.77
C ALA A 101 3.10 3.87 13.40
N ILE A 102 1.96 4.57 13.40
CA ILE A 102 1.39 5.19 12.20
C ILE A 102 1.07 6.66 12.46
N GLU A 103 1.01 7.42 11.37
CA GLU A 103 0.47 8.78 11.42
C GLU A 103 -0.99 8.76 11.89
N PRO A 104 -1.41 9.70 12.74
CA PRO A 104 -2.78 9.72 13.25
C PRO A 104 -3.82 9.83 12.14
N THR A 105 -4.79 8.93 12.15
CA THR A 105 -5.84 8.85 11.12
C THR A 105 -7.13 8.26 11.67
N VAL A 106 -8.22 8.47 10.94
CA VAL A 106 -9.48 7.73 11.11
C VAL A 106 -9.54 6.46 10.25
N ALA A 107 -8.67 6.34 9.23
CA ALA A 107 -8.60 5.19 8.33
C ALA A 107 -7.63 4.11 8.85
N VAL A 108 -7.83 3.67 10.10
CA VAL A 108 -6.85 2.83 10.83
C VAL A 108 -6.57 1.50 10.12
N LEU A 109 -7.60 0.81 9.62
CA LEU A 109 -7.43 -0.43 8.83
C LEU A 109 -6.56 -0.21 7.59
N ARG A 110 -6.83 0.88 6.85
CA ARG A 110 -6.02 1.24 5.66
C ARG A 110 -4.58 1.49 6.05
N SER A 111 -4.33 2.20 7.15
CA SER A 111 -2.97 2.46 7.63
C SER A 111 -2.24 1.18 8.08
N ALA A 112 -2.92 0.25 8.76
CA ALA A 112 -2.34 -1.03 9.15
C ALA A 112 -1.95 -1.87 7.92
N LEU A 113 -2.85 -1.99 6.94
CA LEU A 113 -2.57 -2.69 5.70
C LEU A 113 -1.44 -2.02 4.91
N THR A 114 -1.44 -0.69 4.83
CA THR A 114 -0.36 0.08 4.19
C THR A 114 0.97 -0.18 4.88
N ALA A 115 1.00 -0.23 6.22
CA ALA A 115 2.23 -0.50 6.97
C ALA A 115 2.80 -1.89 6.68
N LEU A 116 1.95 -2.92 6.56
CA LEU A 116 2.37 -4.27 6.17
C LEU A 116 2.89 -4.31 4.72
N LEU A 117 2.17 -3.72 3.77
CA LEU A 117 2.54 -3.75 2.35
C LEU A 117 3.79 -2.93 2.02
N ASN A 118 4.10 -1.91 2.84
CA ASN A 118 5.27 -1.04 2.66
C ASN A 118 6.47 -1.45 3.52
N LEU A 119 6.45 -2.63 4.15
CA LEU A 119 7.66 -3.16 4.79
C LEU A 119 8.82 -3.22 3.79
N ALA A 120 10.05 -3.09 4.30
CA ALA A 120 11.23 -3.24 3.46
C ALA A 120 11.18 -4.61 2.73
N PRO A 121 11.64 -4.69 1.46
CA PRO A 121 11.62 -5.91 0.67
C PRO A 121 12.72 -6.88 1.14
N GLN A 122 12.61 -7.32 2.38
CA GLN A 122 13.52 -8.18 3.10
C GLN A 122 12.72 -9.34 3.70
N MET A 123 13.30 -10.53 3.61
CA MET A 123 12.68 -11.78 4.06
C MET A 123 12.34 -11.75 5.57
N THR A 124 13.22 -11.15 6.35
CA THR A 124 13.10 -11.04 7.81
C THR A 124 12.85 -9.60 8.23
N TYR A 125 11.95 -9.40 9.19
CA TYR A 125 11.61 -8.09 9.72
C TYR A 125 12.59 -7.62 10.79
N GLY A 126 13.32 -6.54 10.50
CA GLY A 126 14.29 -5.95 11.44
C GLY A 126 15.35 -6.97 11.88
N GLN A 127 15.54 -7.11 13.19
CA GLN A 127 16.42 -8.13 13.80
C GLN A 127 15.61 -9.16 14.62
N SER A 128 14.30 -9.25 14.37
CA SER A 128 13.39 -10.09 15.15
C SER A 128 13.46 -11.57 14.78
N GLY A 129 13.90 -11.89 13.56
CA GLY A 129 13.79 -13.24 12.99
C GLY A 129 12.39 -13.57 12.45
N LEU A 130 11.41 -12.67 12.58
CA LEU A 130 10.07 -12.86 12.02
C LEU A 130 10.10 -12.74 10.48
N TYR A 131 9.40 -13.64 9.82
CA TYR A 131 9.31 -13.76 8.38
C TYR A 131 8.16 -12.93 7.81
N ASN A 132 8.45 -12.15 6.78
CA ASN A 132 7.46 -11.46 5.96
C ASN A 132 7.20 -12.28 4.69
N ALA A 133 6.02 -12.89 4.54
CA ALA A 133 5.70 -13.71 3.37
C ALA A 133 5.41 -12.87 2.12
N LEU A 134 5.22 -11.57 2.28
CA LEU A 134 4.94 -10.62 1.20
C LEU A 134 6.22 -9.93 0.68
N TYR A 135 7.42 -10.27 1.17
CA TYR A 135 8.65 -9.53 0.88
C TYR A 135 9.07 -9.46 -0.60
N GLN A 136 8.63 -10.42 -1.41
CA GLN A 136 8.85 -10.44 -2.87
C GLN A 136 7.66 -9.86 -3.65
N SER A 137 6.53 -9.63 -2.99
CA SER A 137 5.33 -9.10 -3.60
C SER A 137 5.40 -7.58 -3.71
N ASN A 138 4.68 -7.03 -4.69
CA ASN A 138 4.44 -5.61 -4.83
C ASN A 138 2.93 -5.40 -4.97
N LEU A 139 2.27 -5.14 -3.84
CA LEU A 139 0.82 -4.99 -3.76
C LEU A 139 0.48 -3.57 -3.33
N GLN A 140 -0.61 -3.07 -3.88
CA GLN A 140 -1.18 -1.76 -3.53
C GLN A 140 -2.66 -1.92 -3.22
N ILE A 141 -3.17 -1.06 -2.33
CA ILE A 141 -4.58 -1.05 -1.96
C ILE A 141 -5.36 -0.32 -3.06
N GLU A 142 -6.25 -1.04 -3.74
CA GLU A 142 -7.22 -0.46 -4.67
C GLU A 142 -8.42 0.08 -3.88
N SER A 143 -9.11 -0.77 -3.10
CA SER A 143 -10.21 -0.37 -2.23
C SER A 143 -10.26 -1.17 -0.94
N ILE A 144 -10.94 -0.60 0.05
CA ILE A 144 -11.30 -1.27 1.29
C ILE A 144 -12.74 -0.88 1.57
N ASP A 145 -13.60 -1.87 1.63
CA ASP A 145 -15.02 -1.70 1.89
C ASP A 145 -15.40 -2.55 3.11
N ILE A 146 -16.25 -2.02 3.99
CA ILE A 146 -16.76 -2.75 5.15
C ILE A 146 -18.28 -2.77 5.04
N VAL A 147 -18.84 -3.96 4.83
CA VAL A 147 -20.28 -4.17 4.66
C VAL A 147 -20.68 -5.30 5.60
N ASP A 148 -21.70 -5.09 6.43
CA ASP A 148 -22.21 -6.13 7.34
C ASP A 148 -21.15 -6.83 8.19
N ARG A 149 -20.15 -6.07 8.68
CA ARG A 149 -18.99 -6.56 9.46
C ARG A 149 -18.03 -7.47 8.69
N GLU A 150 -18.15 -7.56 7.37
CA GLU A 150 -17.16 -8.15 6.48
C GLU A 150 -16.25 -7.06 5.91
N ALA A 151 -14.93 -7.27 5.97
CA ALA A 151 -13.96 -6.42 5.29
C ALA A 151 -13.62 -6.99 3.91
N ILE A 152 -13.95 -6.23 2.86
CA ILE A 152 -13.61 -6.56 1.48
C ILE A 152 -12.37 -5.75 1.10
N LEU A 153 -11.24 -6.44 0.96
CA LEU A 153 -9.95 -5.84 0.62
C LEU A 153 -9.66 -6.10 -0.87
N ARG A 154 -9.55 -5.03 -1.67
CA ARG A 154 -9.16 -5.13 -3.07
C ARG A 154 -7.74 -4.62 -3.23
N LEU A 155 -6.86 -5.50 -3.70
CA LEU A 155 -5.45 -5.23 -3.94
C LEU A 155 -5.15 -5.35 -5.43
N THR A 156 -4.13 -4.62 -5.87
CA THR A 156 -3.58 -4.70 -7.23
C THR A 156 -2.08 -4.86 -7.17
N GLY A 157 -1.49 -5.48 -8.19
CA GLY A 157 -0.03 -5.61 -8.34
C GLY A 157 0.42 -7.05 -8.55
N THR A 158 1.63 -7.37 -8.10
CA THR A 158 2.23 -8.70 -8.25
C THR A 158 2.31 -9.38 -6.88
N LEU A 159 1.64 -10.53 -6.76
CA LEU A 159 1.75 -11.41 -5.60
C LEU A 159 2.70 -12.56 -5.95
N ILE A 160 3.66 -12.85 -5.08
CA ILE A 160 4.64 -13.93 -5.23
C ILE A 160 4.64 -14.78 -3.97
N SER A 161 4.41 -16.09 -4.11
CA SER A 161 4.58 -17.09 -3.04
C SER A 161 5.92 -17.82 -3.18
N GLY A 162 6.66 -17.98 -2.08
CA GLY A 162 7.93 -18.72 -2.05
C GLY A 162 7.80 -20.26 -2.01
N GLY A 163 6.58 -20.79 -2.09
CA GLY A 163 6.29 -22.24 -2.05
C GLY A 163 4.97 -22.54 -1.31
N GLU A 164 4.68 -23.82 -1.12
CA GLU A 164 3.42 -24.29 -0.50
C GLU A 164 3.21 -23.72 0.92
N CYS A 165 4.28 -23.60 1.70
CA CYS A 165 4.18 -23.04 3.06
C CYS A 165 3.95 -21.53 3.08
N ASP A 166 4.24 -20.80 1.99
CA ASP A 166 4.00 -19.37 1.93
C ASP A 166 2.53 -19.02 1.65
N ILE A 167 1.76 -19.93 1.06
CA ILE A 167 0.32 -19.75 0.82
C ILE A 167 -0.43 -19.45 2.14
N PRO A 168 -0.40 -20.33 3.16
CA PRO A 168 -1.09 -20.05 4.42
C PRO A 168 -0.47 -18.88 5.17
N ARG A 169 0.82 -18.56 4.95
CA ARG A 169 1.46 -17.38 5.56
C ARG A 169 0.96 -16.08 4.96
N ILE A 170 0.85 -16.01 3.64
CA ILE A 170 0.33 -14.84 2.92
C ILE A 170 -1.13 -14.60 3.30
N GLU A 171 -1.94 -15.65 3.25
CA GLU A 171 -3.36 -15.57 3.63
C GLU A 171 -3.53 -15.09 5.08
N ALA A 172 -2.80 -15.68 6.02
CA ALA A 172 -2.87 -15.29 7.43
C ALA A 172 -2.40 -13.84 7.67
N GLN A 173 -1.27 -13.43 7.09
CA GLN A 173 -0.76 -12.06 7.25
C GLN A 173 -1.75 -11.01 6.73
N LEU A 174 -2.37 -11.23 5.58
CA LEU A 174 -3.33 -10.28 5.01
C LEU A 174 -4.68 -10.29 5.75
N THR A 175 -5.18 -11.47 6.11
CA THR A 175 -6.50 -11.63 6.75
C THR A 175 -6.51 -11.05 8.17
N ALA A 176 -5.47 -11.34 8.96
CA ALA A 176 -5.39 -10.90 10.35
C ALA A 176 -5.36 -9.36 10.50
N ILE A 177 -4.87 -8.64 9.48
CA ILE A 177 -4.88 -7.18 9.48
C ILE A 177 -6.30 -6.62 9.65
N ALA A 178 -7.31 -7.24 9.06
CA ALA A 178 -8.70 -6.81 9.23
C ALA A 178 -9.37 -7.44 10.46
N LEU A 179 -9.11 -8.72 10.74
CA LEU A 179 -9.70 -9.41 11.89
C LEU A 179 -9.26 -8.87 13.26
N GLN A 180 -8.18 -8.08 13.31
CA GLN A 180 -7.76 -7.43 14.57
C GLN A 180 -8.81 -6.45 15.13
N PHE A 181 -9.74 -5.96 14.29
CA PHE A 181 -10.75 -4.99 14.70
C PHE A 181 -12.04 -5.70 15.10
N SER A 182 -12.52 -5.49 16.33
CA SER A 182 -13.74 -6.13 16.85
C SER A 182 -15.04 -5.79 16.12
N SER A 183 -15.01 -4.85 15.18
CA SER A 183 -16.12 -4.53 14.28
C SER A 183 -16.17 -5.40 13.03
N ILE A 184 -15.16 -6.25 12.79
CA ILE A 184 -15.00 -7.10 11.61
C ILE A 184 -15.05 -8.57 12.06
N ASP A 185 -15.92 -9.36 11.44
CA ASP A 185 -16.10 -10.79 11.73
C ASP A 185 -15.50 -11.68 10.63
N SER A 186 -15.39 -11.17 9.40
CA SER A 186 -14.90 -11.90 8.23
C SER A 186 -14.14 -10.99 7.26
N VAL A 187 -13.34 -11.60 6.38
CA VAL A 187 -12.54 -10.88 5.39
C VAL A 187 -12.60 -11.59 4.05
N THR A 188 -12.83 -10.84 2.99
CA THR A 188 -12.69 -11.31 1.60
C THR A 188 -11.62 -10.48 0.91
N ILE A 189 -10.64 -11.14 0.30
CA ILE A 189 -9.50 -10.47 -0.32
C ILE A 189 -9.47 -10.79 -1.82
N TYR A 190 -9.30 -9.75 -2.63
CA TYR A 190 -9.08 -9.85 -4.06
C TYR A 190 -7.70 -9.29 -4.42
N VAL A 191 -7.00 -9.95 -5.35
CA VAL A 191 -5.79 -9.45 -5.99
C VAL A 191 -6.02 -9.39 -7.50
N ASN A 192 -5.90 -8.20 -8.09
CA ASN A 192 -6.21 -7.94 -9.51
C ASN A 192 -7.62 -8.45 -9.90
N GLY A 193 -8.60 -8.28 -9.01
CA GLY A 193 -9.98 -8.72 -9.21
C GLY A 193 -10.25 -10.22 -9.02
N THR A 194 -9.23 -11.03 -8.74
CA THR A 194 -9.37 -12.48 -8.48
C THR A 194 -9.31 -12.76 -6.98
N LEU A 195 -10.08 -13.72 -6.46
CA LEU A 195 -10.03 -14.08 -5.04
C LEU A 195 -8.62 -14.53 -4.63
N LEU A 196 -8.17 -14.12 -3.44
CA LEU A 196 -6.83 -14.44 -2.95
C LEU A 196 -6.58 -15.96 -2.92
N SER A 197 -7.56 -16.75 -2.50
CA SER A 197 -7.49 -18.22 -2.51
C SER A 197 -7.17 -18.78 -3.88
N ASP A 198 -7.77 -18.21 -4.93
CA ASP A 198 -7.63 -18.68 -6.30
C ASP A 198 -6.29 -18.21 -6.89
N VAL A 199 -5.81 -17.03 -6.50
CA VAL A 199 -4.48 -16.51 -6.88
C VAL A 199 -3.36 -17.35 -6.25
N LEU A 200 -3.59 -17.87 -5.05
CA LEU A 200 -2.65 -18.71 -4.32
C LEU A 200 -2.75 -20.20 -4.66
N ASP A 201 -3.77 -20.62 -5.41
CA ASP A 201 -3.90 -22.02 -5.83
C ASP A 201 -2.80 -22.37 -6.85
N LEU A 202 -1.90 -23.28 -6.46
CA LEU A 202 -0.80 -23.73 -7.32
C LEU A 202 -1.26 -24.65 -8.46
N ARG A 203 -2.55 -24.93 -8.57
CA ARG A 203 -3.10 -25.91 -9.52
C ARG A 203 -3.49 -25.34 -10.87
N GLY A 204 -3.75 -24.03 -10.97
CA GLY A 204 -4.12 -23.35 -12.21
C GLY A 204 -5.50 -23.72 -12.77
#